data_AF-A0A3D3W6I8-F1
#
_entry.id   AF-A0A3D3W6I8-F1
#
_cell.length_a   1.000
_cell.length_b   1.000
_cell.length_c   1.000
_cell.angle_alpha   90.00
_cell.angle_beta   90.00
_cell.angle_gamma   90.00
#
_symmetry.space_group_name_H-M   'P 1'
#
loop_
_entity.id
_entity.type
_entity.pdbx_description
1 polymer ?
#
loop_
_entity_poly.entity_id
_entity_poly.type
_entity_poly.pdbx_seq_one_letter_code
_entity_poly.pdbx_strand_id
1 'polypeptide(L)'
;MFQNRSFYLFSSVFIRFSGLRQFVLCAVTCGVVSLSAAADDFLFSHEQVLGTTFELTITCAELHTAQQAERRALAEIDRLESIFSSYQTGSQFSQFCGLSAGQSVPATPELLRVLKRCEEWMR
;
A
#
# COMPACT_ATOMS: atom_id res chain seq x y z
N MET A 1 -9.03 -31.96 1.45
CA MET A 1 -9.53 -31.11 2.56
C MET A 1 -9.26 -29.68 2.11
N PHE A 2 -10.19 -28.82 1.72
CA PHE A 2 -11.60 -28.67 2.01
C PHE A 2 -12.46 -28.56 0.74
N GLN A 3 -13.66 -29.09 0.87
CA GLN A 3 -14.77 -29.01 -0.07
C GLN A 3 -15.45 -27.65 0.04
N ASN A 4 -15.76 -27.00 -1.09
CA ASN A 4 -16.80 -25.97 -1.07
C ASN A 4 -17.72 -26.10 -2.29
N ARG A 5 -18.80 -26.86 -2.10
CA ARG A 5 -20.00 -26.77 -2.94
C ARG A 5 -20.79 -25.57 -2.42
N SER A 6 -21.03 -24.57 -3.27
CA SER A 6 -22.20 -23.71 -3.11
C SER A 6 -23.10 -23.88 -4.32
N PHE A 7 -24.20 -24.59 -4.06
CA PHE A 7 -25.40 -24.60 -4.86
C PHE A 7 -25.90 -23.16 -5.03
N TYR A 8 -26.04 -22.71 -6.28
CA TYR A 8 -26.98 -21.64 -6.61
C TYR A 8 -28.05 -22.22 -7.52
N LEU A 9 -29.09 -22.74 -6.88
CA LEU A 9 -30.44 -22.77 -7.41
C LEU A 9 -30.90 -21.32 -7.48
N PHE A 10 -31.16 -20.76 -8.66
CA PHE A 10 -32.24 -19.77 -8.80
C PHE A 10 -32.72 -19.68 -10.26
N SER A 11 -33.88 -20.30 -10.47
CA SER A 11 -35.00 -19.86 -11.28
C SER A 11 -34.75 -19.51 -12.75
N SER A 12 -35.20 -20.43 -13.61
CA SER A 12 -35.54 -20.19 -15.02
C SER A 12 -36.45 -18.98 -15.16
N VAL A 13 -35.90 -17.87 -15.67
CA VAL A 13 -36.69 -16.69 -16.05
C VAL A 13 -37.30 -16.95 -17.43
N PHE A 14 -38.49 -17.56 -17.44
CA PHE A 14 -39.35 -17.63 -18.63
C PHE A 14 -40.07 -16.30 -18.81
N ILE A 15 -39.51 -15.38 -19.60
CA ILE A 15 -40.23 -14.15 -19.98
C ILE A 15 -40.93 -14.41 -21.31
N ARG A 16 -42.22 -14.67 -21.23
CA ARG A 16 -43.16 -14.74 -22.35
C ARG A 16 -43.45 -13.31 -22.80
N PHE A 17 -42.77 -12.83 -23.85
CA PHE A 17 -42.96 -11.49 -24.39
C PHE A 17 -44.18 -11.44 -25.31
N SER A 18 -45.22 -10.72 -24.89
CA SER A 18 -46.33 -10.27 -25.73
C SER A 18 -46.39 -8.76 -25.68
N GLY A 19 -46.32 -8.09 -26.83
CA GLY A 19 -46.65 -6.67 -26.97
C GLY A 19 -45.46 -5.74 -27.29
N LEU A 20 -45.61 -5.05 -28.41
CA LEU A 20 -44.70 -4.16 -29.13
C LEU A 20 -44.32 -2.83 -28.41
N ARG A 21 -44.11 -2.79 -27.09
CA ARG A 21 -43.91 -1.48 -26.38
C ARG A 21 -42.76 -1.38 -25.37
N GLN A 22 -41.76 -2.27 -25.42
CA GLN A 22 -40.63 -2.20 -24.48
C GLN A 22 -39.26 -2.38 -25.16
N PHE A 23 -38.98 -1.66 -26.24
CA PHE A 23 -37.65 -1.72 -26.89
C PHE A 23 -36.68 -0.62 -26.46
N VAL A 24 -37.10 0.35 -25.64
CA VAL A 24 -36.29 1.56 -25.35
C VAL A 24 -35.61 1.53 -23.97
N LEU A 25 -35.98 0.63 -23.06
CA LEU A 25 -35.44 0.64 -21.69
C LEU A 25 -34.34 -0.39 -21.39
N CYS A 26 -33.97 -1.26 -22.34
CA CYS A 26 -33.00 -2.35 -22.09
C CYS A 26 -31.55 -1.97 -22.43
N ALA A 27 -31.32 -0.88 -23.17
CA ALA A 27 -29.99 -0.50 -23.64
C ALA A 27 -29.17 0.30 -22.60
N VAL A 28 -29.79 0.79 -21.52
CA VAL A 28 -29.12 1.71 -20.57
C VAL A 28 -28.57 0.99 -19.33
N THR A 29 -28.98 -0.25 -19.05
CA THR A 29 -28.59 -0.96 -17.81
C THR A 29 -27.56 -2.08 -18.00
N CYS A 30 -27.11 -2.36 -19.22
CA CYS A 30 -26.20 -3.48 -19.52
C CYS A 30 -24.71 -3.09 -19.62
N GLY A 31 -24.33 -1.90 -19.13
CA GLY A 31 -22.98 -1.33 -19.32
C GLY A 31 -22.03 -1.36 -18.12
N VAL A 32 -22.44 -1.91 -16.97
CA VAL A 32 -21.57 -2.02 -15.78
C VAL A 32 -21.34 -3.48 -15.42
N VAL A 33 -20.82 -4.26 -16.37
CA VAL A 33 -20.15 -5.50 -16.01
C VAL A 33 -18.83 -5.09 -15.37
N SER A 34 -18.82 -4.97 -14.04
CA SER A 34 -17.59 -4.81 -13.27
C SER A 34 -16.69 -6.01 -13.57
N LEU A 35 -15.71 -5.78 -14.43
CA LEU A 35 -14.63 -6.73 -14.65
C LEU A 35 -13.79 -6.73 -13.37
N SER A 36 -14.08 -7.67 -12.46
CA SER A 36 -13.24 -7.90 -11.30
C SER A 36 -11.88 -8.35 -11.81
N ALA A 37 -10.93 -7.42 -11.93
CA ALA A 37 -9.55 -7.78 -12.25
C ALA A 37 -9.02 -8.67 -11.12
N ALA A 38 -8.60 -9.89 -11.45
CA ALA A 38 -7.95 -10.75 -10.49
C ALA A 38 -6.69 -10.04 -9.99
N ALA A 39 -6.52 -9.95 -8.68
CA ALA A 39 -5.31 -9.41 -8.09
C ALA A 39 -4.30 -10.54 -7.92
N ASP A 40 -3.07 -10.30 -8.36
CA ASP A 40 -1.93 -11.19 -8.22
C ASP A 40 -0.96 -10.64 -7.16
N ASP A 41 -0.16 -11.52 -6.56
CA ASP A 41 0.90 -11.15 -5.63
C ASP A 41 2.23 -11.00 -6.36
N PHE A 42 2.87 -9.83 -6.21
CA PHE A 42 4.18 -9.52 -6.76
C PHE A 42 5.21 -9.38 -5.64
N LEU A 43 6.23 -10.24 -5.61
CA LEU A 43 7.32 -10.21 -4.64
C LEU A 43 8.54 -9.48 -5.21
N PHE A 44 9.05 -8.50 -4.45
CA PHE A 44 10.29 -7.80 -4.70
C PHE A 44 11.26 -8.04 -3.55
N SER A 45 12.55 -8.20 -3.85
CA SER A 45 13.60 -8.41 -2.86
C SER A 45 14.78 -7.49 -3.16
N HIS A 46 15.24 -6.78 -2.14
CA HIS A 46 16.33 -5.82 -2.20
C HIS A 46 17.36 -6.12 -1.13
N GLU A 47 18.62 -6.09 -1.53
CA GLU A 47 19.74 -6.22 -0.62
C GLU A 47 20.23 -4.86 -0.14
N GLN A 48 20.84 -4.86 1.04
CA GLN A 48 21.52 -3.69 1.63
C GLN A 48 20.62 -2.48 1.93
N VAL A 49 19.30 -2.67 1.97
CA VAL A 49 18.35 -1.64 2.43
C VAL A 49 18.48 -1.49 3.94
N LEU A 50 18.93 -0.33 4.41
CA LEU A 50 19.26 -0.07 5.82
C LEU A 50 20.27 -1.08 6.42
N GLY A 51 21.12 -1.68 5.57
CA GLY A 51 22.08 -2.71 5.98
C GLY A 51 21.48 -4.11 6.17
N THR A 52 20.25 -4.35 5.72
CA THR A 52 19.58 -5.66 5.76
C THR A 52 19.01 -6.04 4.40
N THR A 53 18.42 -7.24 4.31
CA THR A 53 17.55 -7.62 3.19
C THR A 53 16.15 -7.10 3.45
N PHE A 54 15.50 -6.55 2.42
CA PHE A 54 14.14 -6.04 2.45
C PHE A 54 13.31 -6.75 1.39
N GLU A 55 12.26 -7.45 1.83
CA GLU A 55 11.28 -8.10 0.95
C GLU A 55 9.93 -7.39 1.04
N LEU A 56 9.32 -7.17 -0.12
CA LEU A 56 8.05 -6.49 -0.26
C LEU A 56 7.12 -7.28 -1.20
N THR A 57 5.99 -7.74 -0.67
CA THR A 57 4.92 -8.35 -1.47
C THR A 57 3.79 -7.37 -1.69
N ILE A 58 3.37 -7.20 -2.94
CA ILE A 58 2.32 -6.26 -3.35
C ILE A 58 1.22 -7.01 -4.10
N THR A 59 0.02 -7.02 -3.54
CA THR A 59 -1.16 -7.61 -4.17
C THR A 59 -1.88 -6.57 -5.02
N CYS A 60 -1.90 -6.73 -6.35
CA CYS A 60 -2.65 -5.83 -7.24
C CYS A 60 -2.95 -6.49 -8.60
N ALA A 61 -3.77 -5.84 -9.43
CA ALA A 61 -4.17 -6.37 -10.73
C ALA A 61 -3.09 -6.26 -11.81
N GLU A 62 -2.11 -5.36 -11.66
CA GLU A 62 -1.14 -5.05 -12.72
C GLU A 62 0.28 -4.91 -12.18
N LEU A 63 1.24 -5.60 -12.81
CA LEU A 63 2.66 -5.53 -12.46
C LEU A 63 3.20 -4.09 -12.47
N HIS A 64 2.76 -3.25 -13.42
CA HIS A 64 3.20 -1.86 -13.48
C HIS A 64 2.83 -1.07 -12.21
N THR A 65 1.63 -1.33 -11.66
CA THR A 65 1.18 -0.72 -10.40
C THR A 65 2.02 -1.21 -9.23
N ALA A 66 2.34 -2.51 -9.18
CA ALA A 66 3.23 -3.07 -8.17
C ALA A 66 4.62 -2.43 -8.20
N GLN A 67 5.24 -2.33 -9.39
CA GLN A 67 6.54 -1.68 -9.56
C GLN A 67 6.52 -0.19 -9.18
N GLN A 68 5.42 0.51 -9.42
CA GLN A 68 5.31 1.90 -8.98
C GLN A 68 5.25 2.01 -7.45
N ALA A 69 4.54 1.10 -6.79
CA ALA A 69 4.45 1.04 -5.34
C ALA A 69 5.80 0.64 -4.71
N GLU A 70 6.51 -0.34 -5.27
CA GLU A 70 7.88 -0.71 -4.90
C GLU A 70 8.82 0.50 -4.94
N ARG A 71 8.89 1.20 -6.09
CA ARG A 71 9.75 2.39 -6.23
C ARG A 71 9.42 3.49 -5.23
N ARG A 72 8.13 3.69 -4.92
CA ARG A 72 7.71 4.67 -3.91
C ARG A 72 8.12 4.25 -2.50
N ALA A 73 8.02 2.96 -2.18
CA ALA A 73 8.45 2.44 -0.88
C ALA A 73 9.96 2.64 -0.69
N LEU A 74 10.77 2.29 -1.69
CA LEU A 74 12.22 2.50 -1.64
C LEU A 74 12.59 3.98 -1.53
N ALA A 75 11.98 4.84 -2.33
CA ALA A 75 12.22 6.29 -2.25
C ALA A 75 11.84 6.87 -0.87
N GLU A 76 10.80 6.32 -0.23
CA GLU A 76 10.44 6.71 1.13
C GLU A 76 11.44 6.19 2.16
N ILE A 77 11.99 4.99 1.99
CA ILE A 77 13.07 4.49 2.83
C ILE A 77 14.31 5.38 2.70
N ASP A 78 14.72 5.75 1.49
CA ASP A 78 15.85 6.66 1.25
C ASP A 78 15.61 8.02 1.93
N ARG A 79 14.38 8.56 1.82
CA ARG A 79 14.00 9.80 2.51
C ARG A 79 14.10 9.66 4.02
N LEU A 80 13.59 8.56 4.58
CA LEU A 80 13.65 8.30 6.02
C LEU A 80 15.08 8.06 6.51
N GLU A 81 15.96 7.49 5.68
CA GLU A 81 17.38 7.31 5.99
C GLU A 81 18.06 8.67 6.24
N SER A 82 17.73 9.68 5.44
CA SER A 82 18.22 11.06 5.64
C SER A 82 17.75 11.70 6.96
N ILE A 83 16.68 11.18 7.57
CA ILE A 83 16.15 11.68 8.83
C ILE A 83 16.69 10.86 10.01
N PHE A 84 16.66 9.54 9.91
CA PHE A 84 16.79 8.62 11.05
C PHE A 84 18.08 7.81 11.09
N SER A 85 18.89 7.80 10.03
CA SER A 85 20.13 7.02 10.04
C SER A 85 21.07 7.48 11.16
N SER A 86 21.67 6.53 11.88
CA SER A 86 22.70 6.81 12.90
C SER A 86 24.12 6.75 12.36
N TYR A 87 24.33 6.23 11.15
CA TYR A 87 25.65 6.11 10.51
C TYR A 87 25.90 7.21 9.47
N GLN A 88 24.85 7.72 8.84
CA GLN A 88 25.00 8.87 7.95
C GLN A 88 25.20 10.13 8.79
N THR A 89 26.39 10.74 8.70
CA THR A 89 26.72 11.98 9.42
C THR A 89 25.83 13.15 9.02
N GLY A 90 25.32 13.13 7.79
CA GLY A 90 24.40 14.13 7.26
C GLY A 90 22.96 13.97 7.74
N SER A 91 22.59 12.88 8.40
CA SER A 91 21.21 12.67 8.82
C SER A 91 20.81 13.64 9.93
N GLN A 92 19.51 13.96 10.01
CA GLN A 92 19.02 14.84 11.06
C GLN A 92 19.20 14.22 12.47
N PHE A 93 19.01 12.91 12.60
CA PHE A 93 19.22 12.19 13.85
C PHE A 93 20.69 12.24 14.29
N SER A 94 21.66 12.00 13.39
CA SER A 94 23.08 12.10 13.71
C SER A 94 23.47 13.51 14.14
N GLN A 95 22.95 14.53 13.46
CA GLN A 95 23.17 15.93 13.85
C GLN A 95 22.58 16.23 15.23
N PHE A 96 21.37 15.74 15.52
CA PHE A 96 20.75 15.86 16.84
C PHE A 96 21.59 15.21 17.94
N CYS A 97 22.09 13.99 17.72
CA CYS A 97 22.96 13.30 18.68
C CYS A 97 24.31 14.00 18.92
N GLY A 98 24.79 14.79 17.96
CA GLY A 98 26.02 15.57 18.07
C GLY A 98 25.88 16.88 18.85
N LEU A 99 24.68 17.28 19.26
CA LEU A 99 24.44 18.53 19.97
C LEU A 99 25.05 18.51 21.37
N SER A 100 25.63 19.66 21.77
CA SER A 100 26.05 19.88 23.15
C SER A 100 24.86 20.26 24.04
N ALA A 101 24.99 20.05 25.34
CA ALA A 101 23.96 20.42 26.31
C ALA A 101 23.58 21.92 26.19
N GLY A 102 22.28 22.20 26.14
CA GLY A 102 21.74 23.55 25.98
C GLY A 102 21.65 24.04 24.53
N GLN A 103 22.10 23.26 23.55
CA GLN A 103 21.88 23.55 22.13
C GLN A 103 20.54 22.97 21.65
N SER A 104 19.95 23.64 20.65
CA SER A 104 18.74 23.19 19.97
C SER A 104 18.96 23.28 18.47
N VAL A 105 18.45 22.28 17.74
CA VAL A 105 18.42 22.26 16.28
C VAL A 105 16.96 22.17 15.82
N PRO A 106 16.57 22.85 14.73
CA PRO A 106 15.30 22.59 14.08
C PRO A 106 15.20 21.12 13.69
N ALA A 107 14.20 20.41 14.22
CA ALA A 107 13.94 19.01 13.93
C ALA A 107 12.69 18.87 13.04
N THR A 108 12.68 17.85 12.18
CA THR A 108 11.49 17.51 11.42
C THR A 108 10.37 17.04 12.34
N PRO A 109 9.09 17.28 11.99
CA PRO A 109 7.97 16.75 12.75
C PRO A 109 8.05 15.23 12.95
N GLU A 110 8.57 14.49 11.98
CA GLU A 110 8.76 13.05 12.03
C GLU A 110 9.78 12.64 13.08
N LEU A 111 10.95 13.29 13.12
CA LEU A 111 11.97 13.03 14.13
C LEU A 111 11.43 13.30 15.54
N LEU A 112 10.78 14.46 15.74
CA LEU A 112 10.18 14.81 17.02
C LEU A 112 9.13 13.79 17.46
N ARG A 113 8.31 13.31 16.53
CA ARG A 113 7.25 12.33 16.80
C ARG A 113 7.83 11.00 17.29
N VAL A 114 8.90 10.53 16.66
CA VAL A 114 9.59 9.29 17.07
C VAL A 114 10.27 9.45 18.42
N LEU A 115 11.03 10.54 18.63
CA LEU A 115 11.71 10.79 19.91
C LEU A 115 10.70 10.87 21.06
N LYS A 116 9.58 11.57 20.87
CA LYS A 116 8.49 11.61 21.85
C LYS A 116 7.92 10.22 22.13
N ARG A 117 7.72 9.38 21.11
CA ARG A 117 7.25 8.00 21.31
C ARG A 117 8.27 7.14 22.07
N CYS A 118 9.56 7.34 21.84
CA CYS A 118 10.61 6.67 22.61
C CYS A 118 10.55 7.07 24.08
N GLU A 119 10.40 8.37 24.39
CA GLU A 119 10.22 8.85 25.77
C GLU A 119 8.99 8.25 26.44
N GLU A 120 7.88 8.14 25.71
CA GLU A 120 6.64 7.52 26.21
C GLU A 120 6.83 6.05 26.57
N TRP A 121 7.63 5.29 25.81
CA TRP A 121 7.91 3.87 26.10
C TRP A 121 8.92 3.61 27.21
N MET A 122 9.79 4.57 27.52
CA MET A 122 10.79 4.43 28.58
C MET A 122 10.26 4.72 29.99
N ARG A 123 9.03 5.27 30.09
CA ARG A 123 8.36 5.54 31.38
C ARG A 123 7.56 4.34 31.85
#